data_AF-A0A9N6ZGK3-F1
#
_entry.id   AF-A0A9N6ZGK3-F1
#
_cell.length_a   1.000
_cell.length_b   1.000
_cell.length_c   1.000
_cell.angle_alpha   90.00
_cell.angle_beta   90.00
_cell.angle_gamma   90.00
#
_symmetry.space_group_name_H-M   'P 1'
#
loop_
_entity.id
_entity.type
_entity.pdbx_description
1 polymer ?
#
loop_
_entity_poly.entity_id
_entity_poly.type
_entity_poly.pdbx_seq_one_letter_code
_entity_poly.pdbx_strand_id
1 'polypeptide(L)'
;MGKKATRFTSAANQLNFRPAVEARRGETKGNKPLPEPLPIGQVLLLMVVHLCRKVLFVDPSIKVGIYIIAVFVGSILGDVIPFPGTYFSRKDNLFNVYFVKLSWGWTMSLVGAFVYLTSSVYCIGEAVKIRKHMLRLLVATSFWFFWTKSFIYVEETYGYCSKAITRAGSRQCLAKGFTWHSFSLSGHAFILIYCSLIIMEEAKALVGWEAIIDHLRNEEHNRSSVESGPITPLDSLSSEQLLLVREKFEKFTPYIRVIFIGMTALALVWDVMLVATIIYFHSTPEKFVASVIAVAIWFFTYRFVYQRKLLGIPLPGEGNIRYMNPNQPLASLQLRRSSLLHSYTPKNESKVPTFMGMPLNPMRNVAVSESGPTAEDRFLRREL
;
A
#
# COMPACT_ATOMS: atom_id res chain seq x y z
N MET A 1 -68.41 33.26 74.37
CA MET A 1 -67.41 34.35 74.28
C MET A 1 -66.02 33.74 74.22
N GLY A 2 -65.22 34.11 73.20
CA GLY A 2 -63.75 34.18 73.26
C GLY A 2 -62.88 32.91 73.07
N LYS A 3 -62.34 32.74 71.84
CA LYS A 3 -60.91 32.50 71.42
C LYS A 3 -60.00 31.69 72.40
N LYS A 4 -59.11 30.77 72.00
CA LYS A 4 -58.33 30.54 70.77
C LYS A 4 -57.57 29.18 70.87
N ALA A 5 -57.27 28.64 69.69
CA ALA A 5 -56.43 27.50 69.31
C ALA A 5 -55.23 27.05 70.19
N THR A 6 -54.98 25.74 70.18
CA THR A 6 -53.64 25.15 70.03
C THR A 6 -53.73 23.85 69.20
N ARG A 7 -53.05 23.86 68.05
CA ARG A 7 -52.74 22.68 67.22
C ARG A 7 -51.59 21.93 67.87
N PHE A 8 -51.56 20.60 67.82
CA PHE A 8 -50.38 19.87 67.35
C PHE A 8 -50.78 18.51 66.76
N THR A 9 -50.25 18.30 65.56
CA THR A 9 -50.50 17.23 64.60
C THR A 9 -49.66 16.00 64.93
N SER A 10 -50.30 14.82 64.98
CA SER A 10 -49.61 13.52 64.97
C SER A 10 -49.05 13.24 63.57
N ALA A 11 -47.77 13.53 63.37
CA ALA A 11 -47.06 13.20 62.14
C ALA A 11 -46.70 11.70 62.14
N ALA A 12 -47.32 10.96 61.23
CA ALA A 12 -46.96 9.59 60.90
C ALA A 12 -45.54 9.54 60.29
N ASN A 13 -44.80 8.48 60.65
CA ASN A 13 -43.47 8.14 60.15
C ASN A 13 -43.39 8.24 58.61
N GLN A 14 -42.77 9.32 58.10
CA GLN A 14 -42.30 9.37 56.73
C GLN A 14 -40.95 8.66 56.66
N LEU A 15 -40.97 7.40 56.22
CA LEU A 15 -39.78 6.75 55.70
C LEU A 15 -39.27 7.59 54.54
N ASN A 16 -38.05 8.11 54.65
CA ASN A 16 -37.34 8.80 53.57
C ASN A 16 -37.04 7.82 52.43
N PHE A 17 -38.06 7.49 51.62
CA PHE A 17 -37.88 6.94 50.29
C PHE A 17 -37.33 8.06 49.42
N ARG A 18 -36.01 8.14 49.34
CA ARG A 18 -35.35 8.88 48.26
C ARG A 18 -35.73 8.15 46.97
N PRO A 19 -36.44 8.76 46.02
CA PRO A 19 -36.62 8.12 44.71
C PRO A 19 -35.21 7.87 44.17
N ALA A 20 -34.99 6.66 43.64
CA ALA A 20 -33.78 6.39 42.88
C ALA A 20 -33.73 7.45 41.79
N VAL A 21 -32.84 8.43 41.98
CA VAL A 21 -32.33 9.22 40.87
C VAL A 21 -31.80 8.15 39.95
N GLU A 22 -32.53 7.90 38.86
CA GLU A 22 -31.98 7.29 37.68
C GLU A 22 -30.77 8.15 37.34
N ALA A 23 -29.63 7.79 37.92
CA ALA A 23 -28.36 8.01 37.28
C ALA A 23 -28.58 7.33 35.95
N ARG A 24 -28.94 8.13 34.94
CA ARG A 24 -28.82 7.76 33.54
C ARG A 24 -27.49 7.05 33.51
N ARG A 25 -27.53 5.72 33.37
CA ARG A 25 -26.34 4.93 33.05
C ARG A 25 -25.75 5.71 31.92
N GLY A 26 -24.64 6.40 32.17
CA GLY A 26 -23.90 7.07 31.12
C GLY A 26 -23.72 5.98 30.09
N GLU A 27 -24.39 6.12 28.95
CA GLU A 27 -24.20 5.23 27.83
C GLU A 27 -22.69 5.14 27.70
N THR A 28 -22.15 3.96 27.94
CA THR A 28 -20.73 3.72 27.79
C THR A 28 -20.43 4.12 26.36
N LYS A 29 -19.85 5.32 26.17
CA LYS A 29 -19.41 5.81 24.86
C LYS A 29 -18.64 4.66 24.24
N GLY A 30 -19.22 4.07 23.20
CA GLY A 30 -18.80 2.76 22.71
C GLY A 30 -17.32 2.78 22.37
N ASN A 31 -16.56 1.85 22.95
CA ASN A 31 -15.21 1.58 22.47
C ASN A 31 -15.28 1.32 20.97
N LYS A 32 -14.28 1.82 20.22
CA LYS A 32 -14.21 1.63 18.77
C LYS A 32 -14.51 0.17 18.40
N PRO A 33 -15.39 -0.10 17.43
CA PRO A 33 -15.79 -1.46 17.11
C PRO A 33 -14.57 -2.31 16.75
N LEU A 34 -14.46 -3.49 17.37
CA LEU A 34 -13.37 -4.43 17.11
C LEU A 34 -13.50 -4.99 15.68
N PRO A 35 -12.37 -5.31 15.01
CA PRO A 35 -12.43 -5.99 13.73
C PRO A 35 -13.09 -7.37 13.89
N GLU A 36 -13.85 -7.80 12.88
CA GLU A 36 -14.41 -9.15 12.84
C GLU A 36 -13.28 -10.21 12.77
N PRO A 37 -13.49 -11.41 13.35
CA PRO A 37 -12.50 -12.48 13.29
C PRO A 37 -12.31 -12.98 11.84
N LEU A 38 -11.06 -12.93 11.36
CA LEU A 38 -10.70 -13.39 10.02
C LEU A 38 -10.61 -14.92 9.97
N PRO A 39 -11.17 -15.59 8.95
CA PRO A 39 -11.00 -17.03 8.76
C PRO A 39 -9.55 -17.41 8.42
N ILE A 40 -9.14 -18.64 8.76
CA ILE A 40 -7.75 -19.14 8.63
C ILE A 40 -7.19 -18.96 7.21
N GLY A 41 -8.00 -19.23 6.18
CA GLY A 41 -7.58 -19.07 4.78
C GLY A 41 -7.23 -17.62 4.40
N GLN A 42 -7.94 -16.65 4.98
CA GLN A 42 -7.62 -15.23 4.76
C GLN A 42 -6.34 -14.82 5.47
N VAL A 43 -6.03 -15.41 6.62
CA VAL A 43 -4.76 -15.20 7.33
C VAL A 43 -3.58 -15.72 6.50
N LEU A 44 -3.68 -16.94 5.96
CA LEU A 44 -2.65 -17.49 5.07
C LEU A 44 -2.46 -16.63 3.81
N LEU A 45 -3.54 -16.17 3.19
CA LEU A 45 -3.48 -15.27 2.05
C LEU A 45 -2.74 -13.96 2.40
N LEU A 46 -3.04 -13.37 3.58
CA LEU A 46 -2.36 -12.17 4.07
C LEU A 46 -0.85 -12.39 4.29
N MET A 47 -0.45 -13.57 4.78
CA MET A 47 0.97 -13.93 4.91
C MET A 47 1.67 -13.98 3.54
N VAL A 48 1.03 -14.58 2.54
CA VAL A 48 1.55 -14.62 1.16
C VAL A 48 1.65 -13.21 0.58
N VAL A 49 0.62 -12.38 0.74
CA VAL A 49 0.63 -10.98 0.31
C VAL A 49 1.75 -10.20 0.99
N HIS A 50 2.03 -10.44 2.28
CA HIS A 50 3.14 -9.80 2.98
C HIS A 50 4.50 -10.17 2.39
N LEU A 51 4.70 -11.44 2.02
CA LEU A 51 5.90 -11.88 1.30
C LEU A 51 6.00 -11.19 -0.07
N CYS A 52 4.91 -11.18 -0.84
CA CYS A 52 4.85 -10.54 -2.15
C CYS A 52 5.17 -9.03 -2.08
N ARG A 53 4.71 -8.34 -1.04
CA ARG A 53 5.03 -6.93 -0.79
C ARG A 53 6.53 -6.69 -0.63
N LYS A 54 7.26 -7.59 0.05
CA LYS A 54 8.72 -7.46 0.18
C LYS A 54 9.45 -7.56 -1.16
N VAL A 55 8.90 -8.30 -2.12
CA VAL A 55 9.47 -8.45 -3.46
C VAL A 55 9.14 -7.24 -4.35
N LEU A 56 7.88 -6.81 -4.40
CA LEU A 56 7.43 -5.75 -5.31
C LEU A 56 7.68 -4.32 -4.80
N PHE A 57 7.76 -4.09 -3.49
CA PHE A 57 7.94 -2.75 -2.91
C PHE A 57 9.39 -2.35 -2.69
N VAL A 58 10.34 -3.09 -3.26
CA VAL A 58 11.71 -2.58 -3.41
C VAL A 58 11.64 -1.31 -4.26
N ASP A 59 12.32 -0.24 -3.84
CA ASP A 59 12.32 1.01 -4.60
C ASP A 59 12.74 0.76 -6.06
N PRO A 60 11.93 1.17 -7.05
CA PRO A 60 12.26 0.93 -8.45
C PRO A 60 13.61 1.51 -8.86
N SER A 61 14.04 2.61 -8.23
CA SER A 61 15.37 3.19 -8.44
C SER A 61 16.51 2.25 -8.04
N ILE A 62 16.35 1.49 -6.95
CA ILE A 62 17.33 0.48 -6.52
C ILE A 62 17.32 -0.70 -7.48
N LYS A 63 16.12 -1.17 -7.87
CA LYS A 63 15.95 -2.26 -8.83
C LYS A 63 16.55 -1.92 -10.19
N VAL A 64 16.41 -0.68 -10.67
CA VAL A 64 17.10 -0.17 -11.87
C VAL A 64 18.62 -0.31 -11.73
N GLY A 65 19.20 0.11 -10.62
CA GLY A 65 20.63 -0.05 -10.35
C GLY A 65 21.06 -1.52 -10.40
N ILE A 66 20.29 -2.41 -9.77
CA ILE A 66 20.51 -3.86 -9.80
C ILE A 66 20.47 -4.38 -11.23
N TYR A 67 19.49 -3.99 -12.05
CA TYR A 67 19.40 -4.44 -13.45
C TYR A 67 20.56 -3.96 -14.30
N ILE A 68 20.97 -2.69 -14.19
CA ILE A 68 22.10 -2.16 -14.96
C ILE A 68 23.39 -2.87 -14.57
N ILE A 69 23.64 -3.05 -13.27
CA ILE A 69 24.82 -3.78 -12.78
C ILE A 69 24.77 -5.24 -13.23
N ALA A 70 23.62 -5.91 -13.09
CA ALA A 70 23.45 -7.30 -13.49
C ALA A 70 23.68 -7.49 -15.00
N VAL A 71 23.15 -6.59 -15.84
CA VAL A 71 23.38 -6.63 -17.29
C VAL A 71 24.83 -6.36 -17.61
N PHE A 72 25.47 -5.37 -16.99
CA PHE A 72 26.86 -5.03 -17.28
C PHE A 72 27.83 -6.12 -16.80
N VAL A 73 27.83 -6.42 -15.51
CA VAL A 73 28.74 -7.40 -14.89
C VAL A 73 28.41 -8.81 -15.34
N GLY A 74 27.12 -9.17 -15.37
CA GLY A 74 26.69 -10.50 -15.77
C GLY A 74 26.99 -10.81 -17.24
N SER A 75 26.94 -9.81 -18.13
CA SER A 75 27.31 -10.04 -19.53
C SER A 75 28.83 -10.19 -19.71
N ILE A 76 29.65 -9.43 -18.98
CA ILE A 76 31.11 -9.62 -18.96
C ILE A 76 31.47 -11.02 -18.45
N LEU A 77 30.84 -11.47 -17.37
CA LEU A 77 31.04 -12.82 -16.85
C LEU A 77 30.57 -13.90 -17.85
N GLY A 78 29.47 -13.64 -18.57
CA GLY A 78 28.97 -14.47 -19.67
C GLY A 78 29.96 -14.63 -20.83
N ASP A 79 30.69 -13.56 -21.15
CA ASP A 79 31.69 -13.56 -22.22
C ASP A 79 33.00 -14.26 -21.80
N VAL A 80 33.36 -14.20 -20.51
CA VAL A 80 34.59 -14.78 -19.95
C VAL A 80 34.43 -16.26 -19.57
N ILE A 81 33.25 -16.65 -19.08
CA ILE A 81 32.98 -18.00 -18.58
C ILE A 81 32.09 -18.74 -19.59
N PRO A 82 32.57 -19.80 -20.25
CA PRO A 82 31.73 -20.62 -21.11
C PRO A 82 30.75 -21.43 -20.25
N PHE A 83 29.55 -20.90 -20.02
CA PHE A 83 28.51 -21.59 -19.25
C PHE A 83 28.02 -22.84 -20.01
N PRO A 84 27.89 -24.00 -19.35
CA PRO A 84 27.40 -25.21 -19.99
C PRO A 84 25.96 -25.03 -20.47
N GLY A 85 25.61 -25.67 -21.58
CA GLY A 85 24.26 -25.63 -22.14
C GLY A 85 23.23 -26.21 -21.17
N THR A 86 22.37 -25.37 -20.60
CA THR A 86 21.25 -25.77 -19.74
C THR A 86 19.91 -25.67 -20.48
N TYR A 87 18.81 -26.07 -19.84
CA TYR A 87 17.45 -25.90 -20.38
C TYR A 87 17.17 -24.47 -20.87
N PHE A 88 17.69 -23.45 -20.17
CA PHE A 88 17.52 -22.03 -20.50
C PHE A 88 18.35 -21.56 -21.71
N SER A 89 19.37 -22.33 -22.13
CA SER A 89 20.17 -22.03 -23.32
C SER A 89 19.38 -22.32 -24.62
N ARG A 90 18.40 -23.23 -24.58
CA ARG A 90 17.59 -23.56 -25.77
C ARG A 90 16.61 -22.43 -26.08
N LYS A 91 16.64 -21.94 -27.32
CA LYS A 91 15.74 -20.88 -27.82
C LYS A 91 14.26 -21.29 -27.80
N ASP A 92 13.97 -22.59 -27.90
CA ASP A 92 12.61 -23.13 -27.94
C ASP A 92 12.10 -23.60 -26.57
N ASN A 93 12.75 -23.18 -25.48
CA ASN A 93 12.28 -23.51 -24.15
C ASN A 93 10.88 -22.89 -23.90
N LEU A 94 10.05 -23.58 -23.11
CA LEU A 94 8.66 -23.17 -22.85
C LEU A 94 8.56 -21.74 -22.32
N PHE A 95 9.51 -21.30 -21.49
CA PHE A 95 9.52 -19.95 -20.94
C PHE A 95 9.79 -18.90 -22.01
N ASN A 96 10.71 -19.15 -22.93
CA ASN A 96 11.02 -18.21 -23.99
C ASN A 96 9.87 -18.10 -25.00
N VAL A 97 9.24 -19.22 -25.34
CA VAL A 97 8.15 -19.26 -26.32
C VAL A 97 6.85 -18.67 -25.76
N TYR A 98 6.42 -19.07 -24.55
CA TYR A 98 5.12 -18.68 -24.01
C TYR A 98 5.17 -17.48 -23.07
N PHE A 99 6.26 -17.29 -22.33
CA PHE A 99 6.37 -16.17 -21.38
C PHE A 99 7.07 -14.98 -22.03
N VAL A 100 8.26 -15.15 -22.58
CA VAL A 100 9.06 -14.01 -23.07
C VAL A 100 8.43 -13.40 -24.34
N LYS A 101 8.04 -14.21 -25.33
CA LYS A 101 7.40 -13.67 -26.56
C LYS A 101 6.05 -13.01 -26.30
N LEU A 102 5.26 -13.53 -25.35
CA LEU A 102 3.97 -12.94 -24.95
C LEU A 102 4.08 -12.08 -23.69
N SER A 103 5.29 -11.67 -23.30
CA SER A 103 5.55 -11.00 -22.00
C SER A 103 4.74 -9.74 -21.82
N TRP A 104 4.61 -8.95 -22.89
CA TRP A 104 3.78 -7.75 -22.91
C TRP A 104 2.31 -8.06 -22.66
N GLY A 105 1.76 -9.10 -23.30
CA GLY A 105 0.36 -9.51 -23.15
C GLY A 105 0.03 -9.94 -21.72
N TRP A 106 0.90 -10.75 -21.10
CA TRP A 106 0.74 -11.19 -19.71
C TRP A 106 0.81 -10.01 -18.74
N THR A 107 1.77 -9.11 -18.94
CA THR A 107 1.94 -7.91 -18.11
C THR A 107 0.72 -6.99 -18.23
N MET A 108 0.26 -6.71 -19.45
CA MET A 108 -0.90 -5.85 -19.68
C MET A 108 -2.20 -6.44 -19.15
N SER A 109 -2.36 -7.77 -19.21
CA SER A 109 -3.55 -8.44 -18.66
C SER A 109 -3.61 -8.30 -17.14
N LEU A 110 -2.55 -8.69 -16.42
CA LEU A 110 -2.53 -8.65 -14.95
C LEU A 110 -2.48 -7.22 -14.40
N VAL A 111 -1.60 -6.37 -14.93
CA VAL A 111 -1.49 -4.97 -14.50
C VAL A 111 -2.75 -4.21 -14.90
N GLY A 112 -3.33 -4.46 -16.07
CA GLY A 112 -4.58 -3.86 -16.50
C GLY A 112 -5.74 -4.17 -15.57
N ALA A 113 -5.91 -5.45 -15.21
CA ALA A 113 -6.92 -5.85 -14.23
C ALA A 113 -6.66 -5.21 -12.86
N PHE A 114 -5.40 -5.19 -12.41
CA PHE A 114 -5.03 -4.57 -11.13
C PHE A 114 -5.35 -3.07 -11.09
N VAL A 115 -4.96 -2.32 -12.13
CA VAL A 115 -5.20 -0.87 -12.23
C VAL A 115 -6.68 -0.58 -12.29
N TYR A 116 -7.45 -1.35 -13.07
CA TYR A 116 -8.90 -1.18 -13.14
C TYR A 116 -9.58 -1.41 -11.78
N LEU A 117 -9.25 -2.50 -11.08
CA LEU A 117 -9.86 -2.81 -9.78
C LEU A 117 -9.47 -1.80 -8.70
N THR A 118 -8.18 -1.47 -8.61
CA THR A 118 -7.70 -0.50 -7.61
C THR A 118 -8.28 0.90 -7.85
N SER A 119 -8.24 1.38 -9.10
CA SER A 119 -8.82 2.69 -9.45
C SER A 119 -10.34 2.76 -9.27
N SER A 120 -11.05 1.65 -9.44
CA SER A 120 -12.48 1.60 -9.17
C SER A 120 -12.82 1.86 -7.70
N VAL A 121 -11.94 1.49 -6.76
CA VAL A 121 -12.10 1.76 -5.32
C VAL A 121 -11.71 3.19 -5.00
N TYR A 122 -10.47 3.60 -5.28
CA TYR A 122 -9.97 4.91 -4.82
C TYR A 122 -10.53 6.11 -5.61
N CYS A 123 -11.09 5.89 -6.80
CA CYS A 123 -11.85 6.90 -7.57
C CYS A 123 -13.38 6.75 -7.42
N ILE A 124 -13.88 5.94 -6.49
CA ILE A 124 -15.33 5.87 -6.17
C ILE A 124 -16.16 5.50 -7.42
N GLY A 125 -15.60 4.71 -8.34
CA GLY A 125 -16.27 4.33 -9.60
C GLY A 125 -16.38 5.39 -10.67
N GLU A 126 -15.76 6.55 -10.51
CA GLU A 126 -15.88 7.64 -11.48
C GLU A 126 -15.15 7.29 -12.79
N ALA A 127 -15.91 6.99 -13.85
CA ALA A 127 -15.39 6.46 -15.11
C ALA A 127 -14.34 7.38 -15.77
N VAL A 128 -14.47 8.70 -15.63
CA VAL A 128 -13.50 9.66 -16.19
C VAL A 128 -12.13 9.51 -15.54
N LYS A 129 -12.08 9.35 -14.21
CA LYS A 129 -10.82 9.19 -13.47
C LYS A 129 -10.21 7.82 -13.70
N ILE A 130 -11.03 6.76 -13.73
CA ILE A 130 -10.59 5.39 -14.06
C ILE A 130 -9.95 5.36 -15.45
N ARG A 131 -10.57 6.00 -16.46
CA ARG A 131 -9.99 6.09 -17.81
C ARG A 131 -8.63 6.78 -17.84
N LYS A 132 -8.39 7.78 -16.99
CA LYS A 132 -7.07 8.44 -16.89
C LYS A 132 -5.99 7.51 -16.32
N HIS A 133 -6.33 6.62 -15.38
CA HIS A 133 -5.39 5.59 -14.93
C HIS A 133 -5.12 4.54 -16.00
N MET A 134 -6.15 4.11 -16.73
CA MET A 134 -5.98 3.19 -17.86
C MET A 134 -5.16 3.80 -19.00
N LEU A 135 -5.19 5.12 -19.18
CA LEU A 135 -4.38 5.83 -20.17
C LEU A 135 -2.87 5.64 -19.92
N ARG A 136 -2.43 5.40 -18.67
CA ARG A 136 -1.01 5.05 -18.40
C ARG A 136 -0.59 3.79 -19.12
N LEU A 137 -1.45 2.77 -19.10
CA LEU A 137 -1.17 1.50 -19.76
C LEU A 137 -1.21 1.64 -21.28
N LEU A 138 -2.05 2.53 -21.81
CA LEU A 138 -2.02 2.88 -23.23
C LEU A 138 -0.69 3.54 -23.61
N VAL A 139 -0.24 4.55 -22.84
CA VAL A 139 1.05 5.21 -23.05
C VAL A 139 2.21 4.20 -22.99
N ALA A 140 2.18 3.29 -22.02
CA ALA A 140 3.18 2.23 -21.91
C ALA A 140 3.16 1.30 -23.14
N THR A 141 1.98 0.96 -23.65
CA THR A 141 1.82 0.17 -24.88
C THR A 141 2.37 0.90 -26.10
N SER A 142 2.14 2.21 -26.21
CA SER A 142 2.68 3.02 -27.30
C SER A 142 4.20 3.04 -27.29
N PHE A 143 4.83 3.20 -26.12
CA PHE A 143 6.30 3.16 -26.01
C PHE A 143 6.86 1.78 -26.33
N TRP A 144 6.24 0.71 -25.81
CA TRP A 144 6.63 -0.65 -26.15
C TRP A 144 6.58 -0.90 -27.67
N PHE A 145 5.47 -0.54 -28.32
CA PHE A 145 5.30 -0.74 -29.76
C PHE A 145 6.32 0.09 -30.55
N PHE A 146 6.50 1.37 -30.20
CA PHE A 146 7.47 2.23 -30.86
C PHE A 146 8.89 1.65 -30.79
N TRP A 147 9.37 1.32 -29.59
CA TRP A 147 10.75 0.86 -29.42
C TRP A 147 11.02 -0.53 -29.99
N THR A 148 10.06 -1.45 -29.90
CA THR A 148 10.20 -2.76 -30.56
C THR A 148 10.29 -2.63 -32.08
N LYS A 149 9.55 -1.68 -32.68
CA LYS A 149 9.69 -1.37 -34.12
C LYS A 149 10.99 -0.66 -34.43
N SER A 150 11.43 0.27 -33.57
CA SER A 150 12.73 0.94 -33.73
C SER A 150 13.90 -0.04 -33.68
N PHE A 151 13.86 -1.06 -32.83
CA PHE A 151 14.93 -2.08 -32.78
C PHE A 151 15.03 -2.88 -34.07
N ILE A 152 13.89 -3.29 -34.63
CA ILE A 152 13.85 -3.98 -35.93
C ILE A 152 14.39 -3.06 -37.03
N TYR A 153 13.98 -1.79 -37.02
CA TYR A 153 14.45 -0.81 -37.99
C TYR A 153 15.97 -0.57 -37.91
N VAL A 154 16.53 -0.48 -36.69
CA VAL A 154 17.97 -0.36 -36.47
C VAL A 154 18.70 -1.61 -36.99
N GLU A 155 18.19 -2.81 -36.71
CA GLU A 155 18.79 -4.05 -37.17
C GLU A 155 18.82 -4.16 -38.71
N GLU A 156 17.75 -3.72 -39.38
CA GLU A 156 17.66 -3.72 -40.85
C GLU A 156 18.53 -2.63 -41.50
N THR A 157 18.67 -1.47 -40.85
CA THR A 157 19.42 -0.32 -41.40
C THR A 157 20.93 -0.46 -41.22
N TYR A 158 21.38 -0.92 -40.05
CA TYR A 158 22.79 -1.07 -39.72
C TYR A 158 23.34 -2.48 -40.01
N GLY A 159 22.47 -3.40 -40.45
CA GLY A 159 22.87 -4.74 -40.85
C GLY A 159 23.44 -4.77 -42.27
N TYR A 160 24.41 -5.65 -42.49
CA TYR A 160 24.98 -5.93 -43.80
C TYR A 160 25.15 -7.43 -44.03
N CYS A 161 25.05 -7.81 -45.31
CA CYS A 161 25.25 -9.19 -45.75
C CYS A 161 26.74 -9.42 -46.02
N SER A 162 27.27 -10.59 -45.63
CA SER A 162 28.69 -10.94 -45.80
C SER A 162 29.22 -10.76 -47.24
N LYS A 163 28.35 -10.88 -48.25
CA LYS A 163 28.66 -10.49 -49.64
C LYS A 163 27.90 -9.21 -50.03
N ALA A 164 28.66 -8.20 -50.45
CA ALA A 164 28.18 -6.85 -50.79
C ALA A 164 27.21 -6.75 -51.98
N ILE A 165 26.92 -7.86 -52.67
CA ILE A 165 26.16 -7.87 -53.93
C ILE A 165 24.65 -7.64 -53.71
N THR A 166 24.16 -7.75 -52.47
CA THR A 166 22.74 -7.54 -52.17
C THR A 166 22.54 -6.48 -51.09
N ARG A 167 22.14 -5.26 -51.49
CA ARG A 167 21.41 -4.32 -50.61
C ARG A 167 19.98 -4.85 -50.38
N ALA A 168 19.90 -5.99 -49.73
CA ALA A 168 18.65 -6.71 -49.51
C ALA A 168 18.50 -6.96 -48.00
N GLY A 169 17.30 -6.80 -47.47
CA GLY A 169 17.04 -6.98 -46.04
C GLY A 169 17.40 -8.39 -45.55
N SER A 170 17.55 -8.53 -44.22
CA SER A 170 18.00 -9.76 -43.53
C SER A 170 17.44 -11.06 -44.12
N ARG A 171 16.12 -11.12 -44.36
CA ARG A 171 15.44 -12.31 -44.93
C ARG A 171 15.96 -12.72 -46.31
N GLN A 172 16.27 -11.76 -47.18
CA GLN A 172 16.73 -12.02 -48.53
C GLN A 172 18.21 -12.43 -48.56
N CYS A 173 19.03 -11.93 -47.63
CA CYS A 173 20.42 -12.36 -47.43
C CYS A 173 20.47 -13.82 -46.93
N LEU A 174 19.66 -14.14 -45.92
CA LEU A 174 19.58 -15.49 -45.35
C LEU A 174 18.98 -16.51 -46.34
N ALA A 175 17.98 -16.12 -47.14
CA ALA A 175 17.40 -16.99 -48.16
C ALA A 175 18.41 -17.41 -49.25
N LYS A 176 19.46 -16.60 -49.48
CA LYS A 176 20.55 -16.91 -50.41
C LYS A 176 21.69 -17.70 -49.75
N GLY A 177 21.54 -18.11 -48.49
CA GLY A 177 22.55 -18.87 -47.74
C GLY A 177 23.72 -18.03 -47.24
N PHE A 178 23.60 -16.70 -47.24
CA PHE A 178 24.65 -15.80 -46.73
C PHE A 178 24.45 -15.48 -45.25
N THR A 179 25.54 -15.14 -44.56
CA THR A 179 25.50 -14.69 -43.17
C THR A 179 25.18 -13.20 -43.09
N TRP A 180 24.27 -12.85 -42.20
CA TRP A 180 23.86 -11.48 -41.90
C TRP A 180 24.55 -11.01 -40.62
N HIS A 181 25.30 -9.91 -40.71
CA HIS A 181 25.91 -9.25 -39.56
C HIS A 181 25.14 -7.97 -39.28
N SER A 182 24.50 -7.89 -38.12
CA SER A 182 23.79 -6.70 -37.67
C SER A 182 24.04 -6.45 -36.19
N PHE A 183 23.90 -5.18 -35.80
CA PHE A 183 23.77 -4.82 -34.40
C PHE A 183 22.31 -5.03 -33.99
N SER A 184 22.02 -6.16 -33.33
CA SER A 184 20.64 -6.52 -32.94
C SER A 184 20.43 -6.18 -31.47
N LEU A 185 19.75 -5.06 -31.21
CA LEU A 185 19.38 -4.66 -29.86
C LEU A 185 18.54 -5.75 -29.18
N SER A 186 18.89 -6.12 -27.95
CA SER A 186 18.21 -7.21 -27.26
C SER A 186 16.79 -6.81 -26.85
N GLY A 187 15.81 -7.11 -27.71
CA GLY A 187 14.40 -6.86 -27.45
C GLY A 187 13.88 -7.60 -26.21
N HIS A 188 14.44 -8.79 -25.91
CA HIS A 188 14.12 -9.55 -24.71
C HIS A 188 14.62 -8.87 -23.43
N ALA A 189 15.87 -8.38 -23.40
CA ALA A 189 16.36 -7.64 -22.23
C ALA A 189 15.54 -6.36 -21.99
N PHE A 190 15.24 -5.63 -23.06
CA PHE A 190 14.37 -4.45 -23.02
C PHE A 190 12.99 -4.76 -22.42
N ILE A 191 12.27 -5.74 -22.98
CA ILE A 191 10.88 -5.99 -22.56
C ILE A 191 10.80 -6.52 -21.13
N LEU A 192 11.75 -7.34 -20.69
CA LEU A 192 11.78 -7.91 -19.35
C LEU A 192 12.02 -6.84 -18.29
N ILE A 193 12.99 -5.94 -18.52
CA ILE A 193 13.24 -4.80 -17.64
C ILE A 193 12.04 -3.85 -17.65
N TYR A 194 11.52 -3.51 -18.83
CA TYR A 194 10.41 -2.58 -18.97
C TYR A 194 9.13 -3.07 -18.27
N CYS A 195 8.75 -4.33 -18.47
CA CYS A 195 7.60 -4.94 -17.79
C CYS A 195 7.78 -4.98 -16.28
N SER A 196 8.95 -5.36 -15.79
CA SER A 196 9.23 -5.43 -14.36
C SER A 196 9.12 -4.06 -13.68
N LEU A 197 9.65 -3.00 -14.31
CA LEU A 197 9.55 -1.63 -13.79
C LEU A 197 8.10 -1.12 -13.78
N ILE A 198 7.31 -1.42 -14.81
CA ILE A 198 5.87 -1.07 -14.83
C ILE A 198 5.14 -1.80 -13.70
N ILE A 199 5.34 -3.11 -13.55
CA ILE A 199 4.70 -3.89 -12.49
C ILE A 199 4.99 -3.28 -11.12
N MET A 200 6.24 -2.89 -10.85
CA MET A 200 6.63 -2.31 -9.56
C MET A 200 6.05 -0.90 -9.33
N GLU A 201 6.01 -0.04 -10.34
CA GLU A 201 5.40 1.29 -10.21
C GLU A 201 3.88 1.20 -10.00
N GLU A 202 3.21 0.37 -10.77
CA GLU A 202 1.76 0.16 -10.68
C GLU A 202 1.36 -0.48 -9.35
N ALA A 203 2.17 -1.41 -8.85
CA ALA A 203 2.00 -2.05 -7.55
C ALA A 203 1.99 -1.04 -6.38
N LYS A 204 2.59 0.16 -6.51
CA LYS A 204 2.60 1.17 -5.44
C LYS A 204 1.21 1.61 -5.01
N ALA A 205 0.18 1.43 -5.86
CA ALA A 205 -1.21 1.67 -5.47
C ALA A 205 -1.69 0.78 -4.31
N LEU A 206 -0.98 -0.29 -3.95
CA LEU A 206 -1.32 -1.13 -2.79
C LEU A 206 -0.64 -0.66 -1.49
N VAL A 207 0.25 0.36 -1.55
CA VAL A 207 0.90 0.92 -0.37
C VAL A 207 -0.15 1.64 0.49
N GLY A 208 -0.34 1.21 1.73
CA GLY A 208 -1.37 1.75 2.62
C GLY A 208 -2.79 1.25 2.33
N TRP A 209 -2.97 0.28 1.43
CA TRP A 209 -4.31 -0.25 1.09
C TRP A 209 -5.08 -0.77 2.31
N GLU A 210 -4.41 -1.49 3.19
CA GLU A 210 -5.01 -2.02 4.42
C GLU A 210 -5.41 -0.93 5.42
N ALA A 211 -4.94 0.31 5.27
CA ALA A 211 -5.40 1.42 6.12
C ALA A 211 -6.80 1.92 5.72
N ILE A 212 -7.27 1.61 4.49
CA ILE A 212 -8.57 2.07 3.98
C ILE A 212 -9.71 1.57 4.89
N ILE A 213 -9.67 0.30 5.31
CA ILE A 213 -10.70 -0.26 6.20
C ILE A 213 -10.72 0.42 7.57
N ASP A 214 -9.55 0.78 8.12
CA ASP A 214 -9.47 1.53 9.36
C ASP A 214 -10.02 2.94 9.21
N HIS A 215 -9.77 3.60 8.07
CA HIS A 215 -10.31 4.92 7.80
C HIS A 215 -11.84 4.89 7.62
N LEU A 216 -12.38 3.89 6.91
CA LEU A 216 -13.82 3.70 6.77
C LEU A 216 -14.52 3.51 8.13
N ARG A 217 -13.95 2.64 8.98
CA ARG A 217 -14.49 2.37 10.32
C ARG A 217 -14.44 3.60 11.23
N ASN A 218 -13.34 4.35 11.20
CA ASN A 218 -13.21 5.57 12.01
C ASN A 218 -14.20 6.65 11.56
N GLU A 219 -14.42 6.78 10.25
CA GLU A 219 -15.34 7.76 9.66
C GLU A 219 -16.81 7.43 9.97
N GLU A 220 -17.20 6.16 9.87
CA GLU A 220 -18.54 5.70 10.25
C GLU A 220 -18.82 5.96 11.74
N HIS A 221 -17.84 5.70 12.60
CA HIS A 221 -17.93 6.03 14.03
C HIS A 221 -18.10 7.54 14.24
N ASN A 222 -17.29 8.37 13.56
CA ASN A 222 -17.32 9.83 13.68
C ASN A 222 -18.69 10.42 13.29
N ARG A 223 -19.31 9.89 12.21
CA ARG A 223 -20.65 10.32 11.77
C ARG A 223 -21.77 9.87 12.71
N SER A 224 -21.56 8.77 13.43
CA SER A 224 -22.51 8.25 14.42
C SER A 224 -22.35 8.89 15.80
N SER A 225 -21.18 9.45 16.12
CA SER A 225 -20.89 10.06 17.42
C SER A 225 -21.32 11.52 17.48
N VAL A 226 -21.85 11.94 18.63
CA VAL A 226 -22.23 13.34 18.91
C VAL A 226 -21.01 14.26 19.03
N GLU A 227 -19.83 13.70 19.24
CA GLU A 227 -18.57 14.41 19.45
C GLU A 227 -17.74 14.37 18.16
N SER A 228 -17.23 15.53 17.72
CA SER A 228 -16.39 15.62 16.52
C SER A 228 -15.08 14.87 16.74
N GLY A 229 -14.96 13.69 16.14
CA GLY A 229 -13.76 12.87 16.11
C GLY A 229 -12.63 13.49 15.27
N PRO A 230 -11.44 12.86 15.27
CA PRO A 230 -10.30 13.34 14.50
C PRO A 230 -10.59 13.31 12.99
N ILE A 231 -10.19 14.38 12.30
CA ILE A 231 -10.37 14.56 10.85
C ILE A 231 -9.83 13.33 10.09
N THR A 232 -10.68 12.69 9.29
CA THR A 232 -10.28 11.56 8.45
C THR A 232 -10.07 12.02 6.99
N PRO A 233 -9.28 11.29 6.18
CA PRO A 233 -9.14 11.56 4.75
C PRO A 233 -10.44 11.37 3.93
N LEU A 234 -11.52 10.84 4.55
CA LEU A 234 -12.82 10.58 3.92
C LEU A 234 -13.90 11.57 4.37
N ASP A 235 -13.58 12.55 5.21
CA ASP A 235 -14.52 13.55 5.74
C ASP A 235 -15.20 14.37 4.63
N SER A 236 -14.52 14.56 3.49
CA SER A 236 -15.06 15.28 2.33
C SER A 236 -16.07 14.50 1.48
N LEU A 237 -16.35 13.23 1.80
CA LEU A 237 -17.19 12.35 0.99
C LEU A 237 -18.63 12.31 1.49
N SER A 238 -19.59 12.30 0.56
CA SER A 238 -21.00 12.07 0.87
C SER A 238 -21.23 10.69 1.49
N SER A 239 -22.27 10.53 2.31
CA SER A 239 -22.67 9.23 2.88
C SER A 239 -22.92 8.16 1.82
N GLU A 240 -23.48 8.53 0.65
CA GLU A 240 -23.67 7.61 -0.48
C GLU A 240 -22.33 7.15 -1.07
N GLN A 241 -21.37 8.07 -1.18
CA GLN A 241 -20.04 7.76 -1.70
C GLN A 241 -19.27 6.84 -0.75
N LEU A 242 -19.44 7.01 0.56
CA LEU A 242 -18.81 6.14 1.57
C LEU A 242 -19.34 4.71 1.49
N LEU A 243 -20.65 4.52 1.35
CA LEU A 243 -21.26 3.20 1.15
C LEU A 243 -20.76 2.52 -0.13
N LEU A 244 -20.69 3.26 -1.23
CA LEU A 244 -20.18 2.74 -2.50
C LEU A 244 -18.71 2.32 -2.41
N VAL A 245 -17.89 3.08 -1.69
CA VAL A 245 -16.47 2.74 -1.45
C VAL A 245 -16.36 1.48 -0.61
N ARG A 246 -17.18 1.35 0.45
CA ARG A 246 -17.21 0.16 1.29
C ARG A 246 -17.57 -1.09 0.49
N GLU A 247 -18.67 -1.03 -0.26
CA GLU A 247 -19.14 -2.13 -1.10
C GLU A 247 -18.07 -2.56 -2.10
N LYS A 248 -17.46 -1.61 -2.81
CA LYS A 248 -16.41 -1.89 -3.80
C LYS A 248 -15.14 -2.40 -3.15
N PHE A 249 -14.74 -1.86 -2.00
CA PHE A 249 -13.53 -2.29 -1.29
C PHE A 249 -13.68 -3.73 -0.82
N GLU A 250 -14.78 -4.08 -0.16
CA GLU A 250 -15.03 -5.44 0.34
C GLU A 250 -15.11 -6.44 -0.82
N LYS A 251 -15.77 -6.07 -1.92
CA LYS A 251 -15.89 -6.91 -3.11
C LYS A 251 -14.57 -7.09 -3.88
N PHE A 252 -13.80 -6.02 -4.09
CA PHE A 252 -12.62 -6.05 -4.97
C PHE A 252 -11.32 -6.42 -4.27
N THR A 253 -11.17 -6.17 -2.97
CA THR A 253 -9.95 -6.50 -2.21
C THR A 253 -9.48 -7.96 -2.36
N PRO A 254 -10.33 -9.01 -2.28
CA PRO A 254 -9.86 -10.37 -2.48
C PRO A 254 -9.27 -10.60 -3.89
N TYR A 255 -9.90 -10.05 -4.92
CA TYR A 255 -9.40 -10.15 -6.30
C TYR A 255 -8.09 -9.37 -6.48
N ILE A 256 -7.99 -8.17 -5.91
CA ILE A 256 -6.78 -7.35 -5.93
C ILE A 256 -5.61 -8.12 -5.28
N ARG A 257 -5.84 -8.80 -4.15
CA ARG A 257 -4.82 -9.63 -3.48
C ARG A 257 -4.34 -10.78 -4.35
N VAL A 258 -5.25 -11.51 -4.99
CA VAL A 258 -4.89 -12.63 -5.90
C VAL A 258 -4.12 -12.11 -7.12
N ILE A 259 -4.57 -11.03 -7.75
CA ILE A 259 -3.89 -10.43 -8.90
C ILE A 259 -2.50 -9.89 -8.50
N PHE A 260 -2.37 -9.30 -7.31
CA PHE A 260 -1.09 -8.83 -6.80
C PHE A 260 -0.07 -9.97 -6.60
N ILE A 261 -0.53 -11.13 -6.12
CA ILE A 261 0.29 -12.34 -6.05
C ILE A 261 0.70 -12.77 -7.46
N GLY A 262 -0.23 -12.77 -8.43
CA GLY A 262 0.06 -13.06 -9.83
C GLY A 262 1.08 -12.10 -10.44
N MET A 263 0.95 -10.79 -10.21
CA MET A 263 1.92 -9.78 -10.64
C MET A 263 3.31 -10.02 -10.03
N THR A 264 3.37 -10.44 -8.76
CA THR A 264 4.63 -10.77 -8.10
C THR A 264 5.29 -11.99 -8.73
N ALA A 265 4.53 -13.06 -8.96
CA ALA A 265 5.04 -14.25 -9.63
C ALA A 265 5.53 -13.92 -11.03
N LEU A 266 4.80 -13.08 -11.76
CA LEU A 266 5.18 -12.64 -13.10
C LEU A 266 6.48 -11.83 -13.09
N ALA A 267 6.65 -10.89 -12.14
CA ALA A 267 7.88 -10.14 -11.98
C ALA A 267 9.09 -11.04 -11.66
N LEU A 268 8.91 -12.06 -10.82
CA LEU A 268 9.96 -13.05 -10.53
C LEU A 268 10.33 -13.87 -11.77
N VAL A 269 9.36 -14.27 -12.59
CA VAL A 269 9.62 -14.92 -13.88
C VAL A 269 10.42 -14.00 -14.79
N TRP A 270 10.12 -12.70 -14.83
CA TRP A 270 10.91 -11.73 -15.60
C TRP A 270 12.33 -11.57 -15.10
N ASP A 271 12.54 -11.54 -13.78
CA ASP A 271 13.88 -11.49 -13.18
C ASP A 271 14.71 -12.73 -13.58
N VAL A 272 14.13 -13.94 -13.49
CA VAL A 272 14.80 -15.18 -13.89
C VAL A 272 15.13 -15.19 -15.39
N MET A 273 14.17 -14.81 -16.23
CA MET A 273 14.37 -14.76 -17.68
C MET A 273 15.37 -13.67 -18.09
N LEU A 274 15.47 -12.57 -17.33
CA LEU A 274 16.48 -11.55 -17.56
C LEU A 274 17.87 -12.11 -17.30
N VAL A 275 18.06 -12.82 -16.17
CA VAL A 275 19.34 -13.50 -15.87
C VAL A 275 19.70 -14.51 -16.96
N ALA A 276 18.75 -15.32 -17.41
CA ALA A 276 18.98 -16.24 -18.53
C ALA A 276 19.36 -15.50 -19.83
N THR A 277 18.73 -14.35 -20.11
CA THR A 277 19.05 -13.50 -21.27
C THR A 277 20.46 -12.92 -21.18
N ILE A 278 20.88 -12.51 -19.99
CA ILE A 278 22.23 -11.99 -19.74
C ILE A 278 23.28 -13.07 -19.98
N ILE A 279 23.05 -14.30 -19.54
CA ILE A 279 24.03 -15.39 -19.62
C ILE A 279 24.14 -15.99 -21.03
N TYR A 280 23.02 -16.28 -21.71
CA TYR A 280 23.03 -17.17 -22.87
C TYR A 280 22.85 -16.52 -24.24
N PHE A 281 22.39 -15.26 -24.32
CA PHE A 281 21.93 -14.67 -25.57
C PHE A 281 22.51 -13.28 -25.79
N HIS A 282 22.76 -12.84 -27.02
CA HIS A 282 23.24 -11.49 -27.40
C HIS A 282 24.63 -11.07 -26.86
N SER A 283 25.22 -10.09 -27.54
CA SER A 283 26.48 -9.47 -27.11
C SER A 283 26.25 -8.46 -25.98
N THR A 284 27.25 -8.25 -25.13
CA THR A 284 27.22 -7.26 -24.03
C THR A 284 26.71 -5.87 -24.43
N PRO A 285 27.21 -5.20 -25.49
CA PRO A 285 26.75 -3.86 -25.87
C PRO A 285 25.27 -3.83 -26.30
N GLU A 286 24.77 -4.87 -26.96
CA GLU A 286 23.38 -4.96 -27.42
C GLU A 286 22.39 -5.01 -26.24
N LYS A 287 22.73 -5.76 -25.19
CA LYS A 287 21.94 -5.86 -23.96
C LYS A 287 21.96 -4.55 -23.18
N PHE A 288 23.15 -3.94 -23.07
CA PHE A 288 23.33 -2.72 -22.30
C PHE A 288 22.52 -1.56 -22.89
N VAL A 289 22.60 -1.34 -24.20
CA VAL A 289 21.83 -0.28 -24.87
C VAL A 289 20.32 -0.51 -24.71
N ALA A 290 19.85 -1.75 -24.90
CA ALA A 290 18.45 -2.10 -24.70
C ALA A 290 17.97 -1.83 -23.25
N SER A 291 18.83 -2.09 -22.27
CA SER A 291 18.54 -1.87 -20.84
C SER A 291 18.47 -0.38 -20.50
N VAL A 292 19.41 0.42 -21.00
CA VAL A 292 19.42 1.88 -20.83
C VAL A 292 18.16 2.51 -21.43
N ILE A 293 17.74 2.06 -22.61
CA ILE A 293 16.52 2.53 -23.26
C ILE A 293 15.28 2.20 -22.41
N ALA A 294 15.17 0.98 -21.88
CA ALA A 294 14.07 0.59 -20.99
C ALA A 294 13.97 1.50 -19.75
N VAL A 295 15.10 1.76 -19.10
CA VAL A 295 15.20 2.64 -17.94
C VAL A 295 14.86 4.08 -18.29
N ALA A 296 15.35 4.58 -19.43
CA ALA A 296 15.08 5.94 -19.89
C ALA A 296 13.59 6.19 -20.14
N ILE A 297 12.89 5.23 -20.76
CA ILE A 297 11.44 5.33 -20.97
C ILE A 297 10.68 5.29 -19.65
N TRP A 298 11.05 4.38 -18.74
CA TRP A 298 10.45 4.33 -17.42
C TRP A 298 10.63 5.64 -16.66
N PHE A 299 11.84 6.20 -16.68
CA PHE A 299 12.14 7.48 -16.04
C PHE A 299 11.31 8.61 -16.67
N PHE A 300 11.29 8.69 -18.00
CA PHE A 300 10.51 9.68 -18.74
C PHE A 300 9.01 9.59 -18.42
N THR A 301 8.43 8.40 -18.41
CA THR A 301 6.99 8.21 -18.15
C THR A 301 6.64 8.48 -16.69
N TYR A 302 7.24 7.75 -15.74
CA TYR A 302 6.83 7.82 -14.33
C TYR A 302 7.41 9.00 -13.56
N ARG A 303 8.65 9.41 -13.83
CA ARG A 303 9.33 10.49 -13.09
C ARG A 303 9.19 11.86 -13.75
N PHE A 304 8.89 11.92 -15.04
CA PHE A 304 8.70 13.20 -15.73
C PHE A 304 7.22 13.43 -16.11
N VAL A 305 6.62 12.59 -16.94
CA VAL A 305 5.26 12.79 -17.47
C VAL A 305 4.20 12.73 -16.37
N TYR A 306 4.17 11.66 -15.58
CA TYR A 306 3.15 11.47 -14.55
C TYR A 306 3.39 12.34 -13.31
N GLN A 307 4.65 12.50 -12.88
CA GLN A 307 5.00 13.37 -11.76
C GLN A 307 4.61 14.83 -11.99
N ARG A 308 4.80 15.36 -13.21
CA ARG A 308 4.41 16.73 -13.57
C ARG A 308 2.96 16.86 -14.06
N LYS A 309 2.20 15.75 -14.09
CA LYS A 309 0.80 15.70 -14.58
C LYS A 309 0.64 16.32 -15.98
N LEU A 310 1.66 16.22 -16.83
CA LEU A 310 1.73 16.88 -18.14
C LEU A 310 0.56 16.51 -19.07
N LEU A 311 0.11 15.26 -19.00
CA LEU A 311 -1.02 14.74 -19.78
C LEU A 311 -2.32 14.68 -18.97
N GLY A 312 -2.38 15.31 -17.79
CA GLY A 312 -3.48 15.16 -16.83
C GLY A 312 -3.65 13.74 -16.29
N ILE A 313 -2.61 12.90 -16.45
CA ILE A 313 -2.57 11.51 -16.02
C ILE A 313 -2.07 11.45 -14.56
N PRO A 314 -2.87 10.89 -13.63
CA PRO A 314 -2.51 10.77 -12.22
C PRO A 314 -1.49 9.65 -11.94
N LEU A 315 -0.75 9.77 -10.83
CA LEU A 315 0.15 8.71 -10.36
C LEU A 315 -0.63 7.50 -9.83
N PRO A 316 0.00 6.31 -9.75
CA PRO A 316 -0.60 5.16 -9.07
C PRO A 316 -0.99 5.52 -7.64
N GLY A 317 -2.22 5.21 -7.25
CA GLY A 317 -2.76 5.49 -5.91
C GLY A 317 -3.27 6.91 -5.67
N GLU A 318 -3.14 7.84 -6.62
CA GLU A 318 -3.82 9.14 -6.53
C GLU A 318 -5.31 9.00 -6.89
N GLY A 319 -6.19 9.43 -5.98
CA GLY A 319 -7.63 9.29 -6.13
C GLY A 319 -8.42 10.34 -5.35
N ASN A 320 -9.73 10.13 -5.27
CA ASN A 320 -10.60 10.93 -4.39
C ASN A 320 -10.26 10.63 -2.92
N ILE A 321 -9.87 9.39 -2.65
CA ILE A 321 -9.45 8.92 -1.31
C ILE A 321 -7.93 9.01 -1.20
N ARG A 322 -7.44 9.82 -0.25
CA ARG A 322 -6.00 9.90 0.07
C ARG A 322 -5.64 8.92 1.19
N TYR A 323 -5.48 7.64 0.85
CA TYR A 323 -5.11 6.59 1.80
C TYR A 323 -3.59 6.41 2.00
N MET A 324 -2.78 6.95 1.07
CA MET A 324 -1.33 6.73 1.04
C MET A 324 -0.53 7.69 1.94
N ASN A 325 -1.18 8.41 2.85
CA ASN A 325 -0.56 9.49 3.64
C ASN A 325 0.36 8.90 4.76
N PRO A 326 1.69 9.08 4.69
CA PRO A 326 2.67 8.37 5.54
C PRO A 326 2.65 8.77 7.03
N ASN A 327 2.00 9.88 7.38
CA ASN A 327 1.91 10.34 8.77
C ASN A 327 0.78 9.67 9.57
N GLN A 328 -0.11 8.92 8.91
CA GLN A 328 -1.26 8.28 9.55
C GLN A 328 -1.03 6.81 10.01
N PRO A 329 -0.26 5.95 9.32
CA PRO A 329 -0.08 4.55 9.75
C PRO A 329 0.82 4.40 10.98
N LEU A 330 1.73 5.35 11.24
CA LEU A 330 2.56 5.32 12.44
C LEU A 330 1.83 5.86 13.67
N ALA A 331 0.98 6.87 13.54
CA ALA A 331 0.23 7.40 14.69
C ALA A 331 -0.77 6.38 15.26
N SER A 332 -1.46 5.59 14.41
CA SER A 332 -2.37 4.53 14.86
C SER A 332 -1.62 3.33 15.46
N LEU A 333 -0.45 2.96 14.92
CA LEU A 333 0.43 1.94 15.50
C LEU A 333 1.14 2.42 16.78
N GLN A 334 1.53 3.69 16.86
CA GLN A 334 2.11 4.33 18.04
C GLN A 334 1.09 4.45 19.16
N LEU A 335 -0.16 4.78 18.86
CA LEU A 335 -1.29 4.73 19.82
C LEU A 335 -1.55 3.30 20.31
N ARG A 336 -1.40 2.29 19.45
CA ARG A 336 -1.52 0.87 19.81
C ARG A 336 -0.33 0.36 20.65
N ARG A 337 0.83 1.01 20.55
CA ARG A 337 2.05 0.70 21.32
C ARG A 337 2.10 1.45 22.64
N SER A 338 1.60 2.68 22.70
CA SER A 338 1.53 3.49 23.91
C SER A 338 0.45 3.01 24.87
N SER A 339 -0.65 2.41 24.40
CA SER A 339 -1.65 1.76 25.25
C SER A 339 -1.16 0.46 25.91
N LEU A 340 -0.10 -0.17 25.37
CA LEU A 340 0.55 -1.34 25.97
C LEU A 340 1.74 -1.00 26.88
N LEU A 341 2.33 0.20 26.74
CA LEU A 341 3.54 0.60 27.47
C LEU A 341 3.31 1.67 28.56
N HIS A 342 2.11 2.24 28.69
CA HIS A 342 1.83 3.24 29.74
C HIS A 342 1.48 2.64 31.12
N SER A 343 1.87 1.38 31.39
CA SER A 343 1.80 0.79 32.73
C SER A 343 3.04 1.04 33.59
N TYR A 344 4.03 1.81 33.12
CA TYR A 344 5.19 2.12 33.94
C TYR A 344 5.78 3.52 33.68
N THR A 345 5.24 4.53 34.35
CA THR A 345 6.00 5.71 34.77
C THR A 345 5.74 5.96 36.25
N PRO A 346 6.78 6.04 37.10
CA PRO A 346 6.61 6.31 38.52
C PRO A 346 6.51 7.82 38.79
N LYS A 347 5.67 8.15 39.79
CA LYS A 347 5.61 9.39 40.58
C LYS A 347 5.09 10.65 39.87
N ASN A 348 3.78 10.88 40.02
CA ASN A 348 3.27 12.06 40.73
C ASN A 348 1.92 11.72 41.35
N GLU A 349 1.70 12.22 42.56
CA GLU A 349 0.63 11.86 43.48
C GLU A 349 -0.79 12.03 42.91
N SER A 350 -1.72 11.24 43.46
CA SER A 350 -3.19 11.28 43.29
C SER A 350 -3.80 10.80 41.97
N LYS A 351 -3.41 9.63 41.45
CA LYS A 351 -4.30 8.87 40.53
C LYS A 351 -4.67 7.51 41.13
N VAL A 352 -5.98 7.32 41.34
CA VAL A 352 -6.56 6.03 41.75
C VAL A 352 -6.21 4.99 40.68
N PRO A 353 -5.68 3.81 41.05
CA PRO A 353 -5.35 2.78 40.07
C PRO A 353 -6.62 2.35 39.33
N THR A 354 -6.54 2.31 38.00
CA THR A 354 -7.62 1.88 37.12
C THR A 354 -7.33 0.49 36.58
N PHE A 355 -8.33 -0.39 36.53
CA PHE A 355 -8.27 -1.68 35.83
C PHE A 355 -9.22 -1.59 34.63
N MET A 356 -8.69 -1.84 33.42
CA MET A 356 -9.42 -1.65 32.15
C MET A 356 -10.12 -0.28 32.01
N GLY A 357 -9.52 0.78 32.55
CA GLY A 357 -10.07 2.14 32.49
C GLY A 357 -11.14 2.47 33.55
N MET A 358 -11.52 1.52 34.41
CA MET A 358 -12.39 1.79 35.57
C MET A 358 -11.56 2.00 36.85
N PRO A 359 -11.82 3.07 37.64
CA PRO A 359 -11.14 3.27 38.92
C PRO A 359 -11.55 2.18 39.90
N LEU A 360 -10.56 1.54 40.55
CA LEU A 360 -10.75 0.38 41.43
C LEU A 360 -11.43 0.70 42.77
N ASN A 361 -11.87 1.94 43.02
CA ASN A 361 -12.61 2.28 44.23
C ASN A 361 -13.48 3.55 44.03
N PRO A 362 -14.82 3.43 43.96
CA PRO A 362 -15.69 4.60 43.89
C PRO A 362 -16.09 5.17 45.27
N MET A 363 -15.58 4.63 46.38
CA MET A 363 -15.99 5.09 47.72
C MET A 363 -14.79 5.41 48.61
N ARG A 364 -14.25 6.64 48.46
CA ARG A 364 -13.62 7.33 49.59
C ARG A 364 -13.54 8.84 49.36
N ASN A 365 -14.69 9.46 49.12
CA ASN A 365 -14.88 10.89 49.40
C ASN A 365 -16.11 11.00 50.33
N VAL A 366 -15.95 10.48 51.55
CA VAL A 366 -16.82 10.84 52.67
C VAL A 366 -16.01 11.77 53.56
N ALA A 367 -16.59 12.95 53.76
CA ALA A 367 -16.23 14.07 54.60
C ALA A 367 -15.16 13.85 55.69
N VAL A 368 -14.25 14.82 55.82
CA VAL A 368 -13.69 15.22 57.11
C VAL A 368 -13.99 16.69 57.31
N SER A 369 -15.06 16.97 58.03
CA SER A 369 -15.24 18.21 58.79
C SER A 369 -15.34 17.79 60.25
N GLU A 370 -14.38 18.20 61.09
CA GLU A 370 -14.59 18.77 62.44
C GLU A 370 -13.27 18.94 63.22
N SER A 371 -12.93 20.22 63.43
CA SER A 371 -12.35 20.87 64.62
C SER A 371 -11.54 20.11 65.70
N GLY A 372 -10.29 20.59 65.91
CA GLY A 372 -9.67 20.92 67.21
C GLY A 372 -8.61 19.95 67.79
N PRO A 373 -7.66 20.37 68.66
CA PRO A 373 -7.34 21.72 69.17
C PRO A 373 -5.90 22.22 68.86
N THR A 374 -5.68 23.51 69.06
CA THR A 374 -4.38 24.21 68.96
C THR A 374 -3.43 23.83 70.09
N ALA A 375 -2.15 23.59 69.75
CA ALA A 375 -1.08 23.20 70.67
C ALA A 375 -0.23 24.41 71.11
N GLU A 376 -0.86 25.54 71.40
CA GLU A 376 -0.18 26.78 71.81
C GLU A 376 -0.67 27.31 73.17
N ASP A 377 -1.14 26.41 74.05
CA ASP A 377 -1.69 26.77 75.36
C ASP A 377 -1.16 25.89 76.51
N ARG A 378 0.06 25.35 76.38
CA ARG A 378 0.63 24.44 77.39
C ARG A 378 2.08 24.72 77.84
N PHE A 379 2.62 25.91 77.57
CA PHE A 379 4.00 26.24 77.95
C PHE A 379 4.23 27.56 78.73
N LEU A 380 3.18 28.24 79.20
CA LEU A 380 3.33 29.42 80.07
C LEU A 380 2.43 29.38 81.31
N ARG A 381 2.45 28.25 82.03
CA ARG A 381 1.96 28.22 83.42
C ARG A 381 2.58 27.08 84.24
N ARG A 382 3.91 26.99 84.23
CA ARG A 382 4.71 26.39 85.30
C ARG A 382 5.99 27.20 85.45
N GLU A 383 6.09 27.85 86.61
CA GLU A 383 7.26 28.53 87.20
C GLU A 383 7.32 30.05 86.96
N LEU A 384 6.98 30.78 88.05
CA LEU A 384 7.11 32.21 88.36
C LEU A 384 6.03 33.18 87.85
#